data_AF-A0A7G6RJG6-F1
#
_entry.id   AF-A0A7G6RJG6-F1
#
_cell.length_a   1.000
_cell.length_b   1.000
_cell.length_c   1.000
_cell.angle_alpha   90.00
_cell.angle_beta   90.00
_cell.angle_gamma   90.00
#
_symmetry.space_group_name_H-M   'P 1'
#
loop_
_entity.id
_entity.type
_entity.pdbx_description
1 polymer ?
#
loop_
_entity_poly.entity_id
_entity_poly.type
_entity_poly.pdbx_seq_one_letter_code
_entity_poly.pdbx_strand_id
1 'polypeptide(L)'
;MGKLTFKEAVKLDLDSIKSVNGKVTQDAKEASFAQHILKEDLGELKNDWLAVYSLDEDTRDRLIAHARQDAALACASSANTKKEVKRLRRLVWFFGLINLAMLLVLVFRR
;
A
#
# COMPACT_ATOMS: atom_id res chain seq x y z
N MET A 1 2.66 14.56 27.83
CA MET A 1 3.06 14.62 26.41
C MET A 1 1.79 14.70 25.57
N GLY A 2 1.65 15.71 24.70
CA GLY A 2 0.45 15.84 23.86
C GLY A 2 0.38 14.73 22.82
N LYS A 3 -0.83 14.27 22.47
CA LYS A 3 -1.02 13.34 21.36
C LYS A 3 -0.51 13.99 20.07
N LEU A 4 0.25 13.23 19.28
CA LEU A 4 0.73 13.68 17.97
C LEU A 4 -0.40 13.64 16.96
N THR A 5 -0.33 14.50 15.94
CA THR A 5 -1.21 14.39 14.77
C THR A 5 -0.78 13.23 13.87
N PHE A 6 -1.68 12.71 13.03
CA PHE A 6 -1.38 11.61 12.10
C PHE A 6 -0.12 11.85 11.27
N LYS A 7 -0.01 13.04 10.68
CA LYS A 7 1.15 13.40 9.84
C LYS A 7 2.46 13.40 10.62
N GLU A 8 2.44 13.88 11.87
CA GLU A 8 3.61 13.92 12.73
C GLU A 8 4.03 12.51 13.17
N ALA A 9 3.06 11.66 13.51
CA ALA A 9 3.31 10.29 13.93
C ALA A 9 3.90 9.43 12.80
N VAL A 10 3.30 9.49 11.60
CA VAL A 10 3.84 8.78 10.42
C VAL A 10 5.24 9.28 10.08
N LYS A 11 5.46 10.60 10.11
CA LYS A 11 6.78 11.16 9.80
C LYS A 11 7.83 10.70 10.80
N LEU A 12 7.52 10.74 12.09
CA LEU A 12 8.42 10.32 13.16
C LEU A 12 8.78 8.83 13.03
N ASP A 13 7.81 7.98 12.71
CA ASP A 13 8.03 6.56 12.50
C ASP A 13 8.93 6.28 11.27
N LEU A 14 8.67 6.95 10.15
CA LEU A 14 9.50 6.82 8.95
C LEU A 14 10.93 7.34 9.14
N ASP A 15 11.09 8.44 9.88
CA ASP A 15 12.40 8.99 10.22
C ASP A 15 13.17 8.05 11.16
N SER A 16 12.48 7.40 12.10
CA SER A 16 13.04 6.34 12.95
C SER A 16 13.51 5.15 12.12
N ILE A 17 12.66 4.61 11.23
CA ILE A 17 13.02 3.50 10.33
C ILE A 17 14.23 3.87 9.46
N LYS A 18 14.26 5.10 8.96
CA LYS A 18 15.40 5.61 8.17
C LYS A 18 16.68 5.67 9.01
N SER A 19 16.60 6.06 10.28
CA SER A 19 17.76 6.13 11.17
C SER A 19 18.36 4.75 11.47
N VAL A 20 17.52 3.71 11.55
CA VAL A 20 17.96 2.34 11.88
C VAL A 20 18.44 1.58 10.64
N ASN A 21 17.69 1.63 9.54
CA ASN A 21 17.96 0.83 8.33
C ASN A 21 18.64 1.61 7.21
N GLY A 22 18.87 2.92 7.38
CA GLY A 22 19.49 3.82 6.39
C GLY A 22 18.61 4.16 5.18
N LYS A 23 17.66 3.29 4.80
CA LYS A 23 16.70 3.50 3.72
C LYS A 23 15.31 3.02 4.13
N VAL A 24 14.30 3.75 3.67
CA VAL A 24 12.89 3.39 3.82
C VAL A 24 12.41 2.77 2.51
N THR A 25 12.02 1.50 2.55
CA THR A 25 11.40 0.82 1.41
C THR A 25 9.97 1.34 1.19
N GLN A 26 9.45 1.20 -0.02
CA GLN A 26 8.07 1.57 -0.33
C GLN A 26 7.08 0.79 0.54
N ASP A 27 7.31 -0.52 0.71
CA ASP A 27 6.52 -1.39 1.57
C ASP A 27 6.48 -0.91 3.03
N ALA A 28 7.61 -0.41 3.55
CA ALA A 28 7.66 0.14 4.90
C ALA A 28 6.86 1.45 5.05
N LYS A 29 6.80 2.27 4.00
CA LYS A 29 5.95 3.49 3.98
C LYS A 29 4.48 3.13 4.01
N GLU A 30 4.08 2.20 3.15
CA GLU A 30 2.69 1.74 3.04
C GLU A 30 2.23 1.07 4.34
N ALA A 31 3.09 0.24 4.95
CA ALA A 31 2.81 -0.40 6.24
C ALA A 31 2.69 0.62 7.38
N SER A 32 3.62 1.56 7.49
CA SER A 32 3.58 2.62 8.51
C SER A 32 2.33 3.48 8.36
N PHE A 33 1.98 3.87 7.12
CA PHE A 33 0.77 4.62 6.83
C PHE A 33 -0.50 3.86 7.25
N ALA A 34 -0.64 2.60 6.84
CA ALA A 34 -1.80 1.77 7.18
C ALA A 34 -1.94 1.56 8.70
N GLN A 35 -0.84 1.34 9.41
CA GLN A 35 -0.85 1.17 10.86
C GLN A 35 -1.30 2.46 11.57
N HIS A 36 -0.86 3.63 11.11
CA HIS A 36 -1.23 4.89 11.73
C HIS A 36 -2.67 5.31 11.43
N ILE A 37 -3.26 4.88 10.31
CA ILE A 37 -4.70 5.08 10.04
C ILE A 37 -5.52 4.35 11.10
N LEU A 38 -5.18 3.09 11.39
CA LEU A 38 -5.87 2.34 12.44
C LEU A 38 -5.75 3.02 13.81
N LYS A 39 -4.55 3.52 14.16
CA LYS A 39 -4.34 4.28 15.41
C LYS A 39 -5.14 5.58 15.46
N GLU A 40 -5.31 6.22 14.31
CA GLU A 40 -6.12 7.43 14.16
C GLU A 40 -7.61 7.12 14.39
N ASP A 41 -8.12 6.06 13.77
CA ASP A 41 -9.51 5.60 13.92
C ASP A 41 -9.82 5.13 15.36
N LEU A 42 -8.85 4.52 16.04
CA LEU A 42 -8.95 4.11 17.44
C LEU A 42 -8.80 5.28 18.43
N GLY A 43 -8.52 6.50 17.95
CA GLY A 43 -8.39 7.69 18.79
C GLY A 43 -7.09 7.78 19.58
N GLU A 44 -6.07 6.98 19.22
CA GLU A 44 -4.75 7.05 19.84
C GLU A 44 -4.00 8.33 19.45
N LEU A 45 -4.27 8.84 18.25
CA LEU A 45 -3.72 10.09 17.73
C LEU A 45 -4.62 11.28 18.06
N LYS A 46 -4.07 12.50 17.96
CA LYS A 46 -4.85 13.73 18.09
C LYS A 46 -5.77 13.82 16.89
N ASN A 47 -7.05 13.57 17.12
CA ASN A 47 -8.05 13.46 16.08
C ASN A 47 -9.29 14.26 16.50
N ASP A 48 -9.68 15.24 15.70
CA ASP A 48 -10.77 16.17 16.05
C ASP A 48 -12.15 15.53 15.84
N TRP A 49 -12.22 14.40 15.13
CA TRP A 49 -13.46 13.74 14.73
C TRP A 49 -13.39 12.23 14.98
N LEU A 50 -13.44 11.81 16.25
CA LEU A 50 -13.55 10.39 16.57
C LEU A 50 -14.96 9.89 16.25
N ALA A 51 -15.09 9.00 15.28
CA ALA A 51 -16.37 8.41 14.92
C ALA A 51 -16.81 7.38 15.99
N VAL A 52 -17.65 7.81 16.92
CA VAL A 52 -18.26 6.91 17.91
C VAL A 52 -19.57 6.38 17.35
N TYR A 53 -19.59 5.09 17.02
CA TYR A 53 -20.79 4.43 16.51
C TYR A 53 -21.54 3.73 17.66
N SER A 54 -22.78 4.15 17.92
CA SER A 54 -23.68 3.47 18.84
C SER A 54 -24.40 2.33 18.12
N LEU A 55 -23.70 1.21 17.92
CA LEU A 55 -24.23 0.01 17.25
C LEU A 55 -24.67 -1.03 18.27
N ASP A 56 -25.72 -1.77 17.94
CA ASP A 56 -26.04 -3.00 18.65
C ASP A 56 -25.03 -4.12 18.29
N GLU A 57 -24.98 -5.16 19.12
CA GLU A 57 -24.01 -6.25 19.00
C GLU A 57 -24.16 -7.04 17.68
N ASP A 58 -25.39 -7.34 17.25
CA ASP A 58 -25.64 -8.08 16.01
C ASP A 58 -25.24 -7.27 14.77
N THR A 59 -25.55 -5.97 14.76
CA THR A 59 -25.14 -5.07 13.67
C THR A 59 -23.62 -4.92 13.61
N ARG A 60 -22.96 -4.79 14.76
CA ARG A 60 -21.50 -4.70 14.85
C ARG A 60 -20.84 -5.96 14.29
N ASP A 61 -21.30 -7.14 14.68
CA ASP A 61 -20.72 -8.40 14.23
C ASP A 61 -20.91 -8.63 12.73
N ARG A 62 -22.06 -8.24 12.19
CA ARG A 62 -22.32 -8.25 10.74
C ARG A 62 -21.37 -7.32 9.98
N LEU A 63 -21.16 -6.10 10.48
CA LEU A 63 -20.23 -5.15 9.87
C LEU A 63 -18.78 -5.64 9.91
N ILE A 64 -18.36 -6.27 11.01
CA ILE A 64 -17.03 -6.90 11.11
C ILE A 64 -16.89 -8.03 10.09
N ALA A 65 -17.93 -8.86 9.91
CA ALA A 65 -17.92 -9.93 8.92
C ALA A 65 -17.79 -9.38 7.48
N HIS A 66 -18.54 -8.33 7.13
CA HIS A 66 -18.40 -7.66 5.84
C HIS A 66 -17.02 -7.02 5.64
N ALA A 67 -16.50 -6.33 6.66
CA ALA A 67 -15.15 -5.75 6.59
C ALA A 67 -14.07 -6.82 6.34
N ARG A 68 -14.21 -8.00 6.95
CA ARG A 68 -13.33 -9.16 6.68
C ARG A 68 -13.47 -9.68 5.26
N GLN A 69 -14.70 -9.77 4.76
CA GLN A 69 -14.96 -10.18 3.37
C GLN A 69 -14.35 -9.18 2.37
N ASP A 70 -14.54 -7.88 2.59
CA ASP A 70 -13.99 -6.82 1.75
C ASP A 70 -12.47 -6.81 1.78
N ALA A 71 -11.86 -6.96 2.95
CA ALA A 71 -10.41 -7.09 3.09
C ALA A 71 -9.86 -8.31 2.33
N ALA A 72 -10.54 -9.46 2.41
CA ALA A 72 -10.16 -10.66 1.68
C ALA A 72 -10.28 -10.46 0.15
N LEU A 73 -11.36 -9.81 -0.30
CA LEU A 73 -11.57 -9.50 -1.72
C LEU A 73 -10.53 -8.51 -2.25
N ALA A 74 -10.20 -7.47 -1.49
CA ALA A 74 -9.15 -6.52 -1.83
C ALA A 74 -7.78 -7.20 -1.94
N CYS A 75 -7.45 -8.11 -1.02
CA CYS A 75 -6.21 -8.88 -1.07
C CYS A 75 -6.14 -9.77 -2.31
N ALA A 76 -7.21 -10.51 -2.61
CA ALA A 76 -7.29 -11.37 -3.79
C ALA A 76 -7.19 -10.57 -5.10
N SER A 77 -7.90 -9.43 -5.18
CA SER A 77 -7.87 -8.52 -6.32
C SER A 77 -6.48 -7.91 -6.55
N SER A 78 -5.81 -7.46 -5.48
CA SER A 78 -4.45 -6.94 -5.55
C SER A 78 -3.45 -8.00 -6.02
N ALA A 79 -3.56 -9.24 -5.52
CA ALA A 79 -2.73 -10.34 -5.97
C ALA A 79 -2.90 -10.65 -7.47
N ASN A 80 -4.14 -10.59 -7.97
CA ASN A 80 -4.43 -10.78 -9.39
C ASN A 80 -3.84 -9.64 -10.25
N THR A 81 -4.07 -8.39 -9.83
CA THR A 81 -3.49 -7.20 -10.48
C THR A 81 -1.96 -7.28 -10.56
N LYS A 82 -1.30 -7.71 -9.48
CA LYS A 82 0.17 -7.88 -9.45
C LYS A 82 0.66 -8.94 -10.44
N LYS A 83 -0.11 -10.02 -10.67
CA LYS A 83 0.20 -11.04 -11.67
C LYS A 83 0.12 -10.47 -13.09
N GLU A 84 -0.95 -9.74 -13.39
CA GLU A 84 -1.14 -9.11 -14.71
C GLU A 84 -0.06 -8.06 -14.99
N VAL A 85 0.26 -7.20 -14.03
CA VAL A 85 1.36 -6.21 -14.18
C VAL A 85 2.70 -6.90 -14.45
N LYS A 86 3.01 -8.03 -13.78
CA LYS A 86 4.22 -8.82 -14.08
C LYS A 86 4.19 -9.41 -15.49
N ARG A 87 3.02 -9.82 -15.98
CA ARG A 87 2.85 -10.33 -17.35
C ARG A 87 3.06 -9.22 -18.38
N LEU A 88 2.46 -8.06 -18.18
CA LEU A 88 2.66 -6.88 -19.03
C LEU A 88 4.13 -6.45 -19.05
N ARG A 89 4.80 -6.41 -17.89
CA ARG A 89 6.22 -6.06 -17.80
C ARG A 89 7.09 -6.99 -18.67
N ARG A 90 6.80 -8.30 -18.67
CA ARG A 90 7.50 -9.26 -19.53
C ARG A 90 7.24 -9.03 -21.01
N LEU A 91 5.99 -8.74 -21.39
CA LEU A 91 5.64 -8.44 -22.79
C LEU A 91 6.34 -7.17 -23.29
N VAL A 92 6.37 -6.11 -22.47
CA VAL A 92 7.06 -4.85 -22.81
C VAL A 92 8.55 -5.10 -23.04
N TRP A 93 9.21 -5.85 -22.16
CA TRP A 93 10.62 -6.22 -22.35
C TRP A 93 10.85 -7.06 -23.61
N PHE A 94 9.96 -8.02 -23.89
CA PHE A 94 10.03 -8.86 -25.08
C PHE A 94 9.92 -8.02 -26.37
N PHE A 95 8.92 -7.14 -26.47
CA PHE A 95 8.79 -6.25 -27.62
C PHE A 95 9.94 -5.25 -27.72
N GLY A 96 10.44 -4.74 -26.59
CA GLY A 96 11.62 -3.87 -26.55
C GLY A 96 12.86 -4.55 -27.12
N LEU A 97 13.10 -5.82 -26.75
CA LEU A 97 14.21 -6.61 -27.27
C LEU A 97 14.07 -6.92 -28.76
N ILE A 98 12.85 -7.22 -29.24
CA ILE A 98 12.59 -7.42 -30.67
C ILE A 98 12.89 -6.16 -31.47
N ASN A 99 12.40 -4.99 -31.01
CA ASN A 99 12.67 -3.72 -31.69
C ASN A 99 14.17 -3.39 -31.69
N LEU A 100 14.87 -3.65 -30.57
CA LEU A 100 16.32 -3.46 -30.49
C LEU A 100 17.06 -4.37 -31.47
N ALA A 101 16.70 -5.65 -31.54
CA ALA A 101 17.29 -6.60 -32.49
C ALA A 101 17.03 -6.20 -33.95
N MET A 102 15.81 -5.75 -34.26
CA MET A 102 15.46 -5.25 -35.59
C MET A 102 16.30 -4.03 -35.98
N LEU A 103 16.47 -3.07 -35.06
CA LEU A 103 17.34 -1.91 -35.28
C LEU A 103 18.79 -2.31 -35.53
N LEU A 104 19.33 -3.26 -34.75
CA LEU A 104 20.68 -3.77 -34.96
C LEU A 104 20.84 -4.41 -36.35
N VAL A 105 19.88 -5.24 -36.77
CA VAL A 105 19.91 -5.85 -38.11
C VAL A 105 19.91 -4.78 -39.20
N LEU A 106 19.10 -3.72 -39.07
CA LEU A 106 19.07 -2.62 -40.04
C LEU A 106 20.38 -1.84 -40.10
N VAL A 107 21.04 -1.64 -38.95
CA VAL A 107 22.33 -0.94 -38.87
C VAL A 107 23.45 -1.78 -39.48
N PHE A 108 23.54 -3.07 -39.16
CA PHE A 108 24.60 -3.96 -39.68
C PHE A 108 24.43 -4.34 -41.15
N ARG A 109 23.23 -4.18 -41.70
CA ARG A 109 22.93 -4.45 -43.11
C ARG A 109 23.17 -3.22 -44.01
N ARG A 110 23.50 -2.08 -43.43
CA ARG A 110 23.83 -0.83 -44.12
C ARG A 110 25.34 -0.66 -44.22
#